data_AF-A0AAV0I661-F1
#
_entry.id   AF-A0AAV0I661-F1
#
_cell.length_a   1.000
_cell.length_b   1.000
_cell.length_c   1.000
_cell.angle_alpha   90.00
_cell.angle_beta   90.00
_cell.angle_gamma   90.00
#
_symmetry.space_group_name_H-M   'P 1'
#
loop_
_entity.id
_entity.type
_entity.pdbx_description
1 polymer ?
#
loop_
_entity_poly.entity_id
_entity_poly.type
_entity_poly.pdbx_seq_one_letter_code
_entity_poly.pdbx_strand_id
1 'polypeptide(L)'
;MLQLGTILHSRGFSISIIHTQFNAPCPRNHPDFNFIAVPDGLPDHLISSGNIPAILLAVNANCHTPLKDRVAQMMQSEKPNGKVSCIIYDEYMYRAESVAYSLRIPSIMLRTNTVSTFLARDFVLRLIDEGQIPLQGNF
;
A
#
# COMPACT_ATOMS: atom_id res chain seq x y z
N MET A 1 -1.58 9.01 -4.29
CA MET A 1 -0.29 8.37 -4.67
C MET A 1 0.29 8.93 -5.96
N LEU A 2 -0.35 8.79 -7.12
CA LEU A 2 0.24 9.19 -8.41
C LEU A 2 0.61 10.68 -8.50
N GLN A 3 -0.24 11.58 -7.99
CA GLN A 3 0.08 13.02 -7.91
C GLN A 3 1.33 13.29 -7.07
N LEU A 4 1.51 12.61 -5.93
CA LEU A 4 2.72 12.70 -5.12
C LEU A 4 3.94 12.21 -5.91
N GLY A 5 3.78 11.09 -6.64
CA GLY A 5 4.80 10.60 -7.57
C GLY A 5 5.21 11.67 -8.58
N THR A 6 4.27 12.38 -9.19
CA THR A 6 4.55 13.47 -10.15
C THR A 6 5.36 14.60 -9.52
N ILE A 7 4.96 15.00 -8.31
CA ILE A 7 5.61 16.07 -7.54
C ILE A 7 7.04 15.70 -7.10
N LEU A 8 7.29 14.42 -6.82
CA LEU A 8 8.63 13.92 -6.50
C LEU A 8 9.48 13.76 -7.78
N HIS A 9 8.87 13.25 -8.85
CA HIS A 9 9.54 13.14 -10.15
C HIS A 9 10.01 14.49 -10.67
N SER A 10 9.18 15.54 -10.57
CA SER A 10 9.56 16.91 -10.95
C SER A 10 10.69 17.48 -10.09
N ARG A 11 11.04 16.84 -8.97
CA ARG A 11 12.19 17.18 -8.11
C ARG A 11 13.41 16.27 -8.34
N GLY A 12 13.39 15.45 -9.38
CA GLY A 12 14.52 14.61 -9.78
C GLY A 12 14.53 13.19 -9.20
N PHE A 13 13.49 12.77 -8.49
CA PHE A 13 13.38 11.39 -8.03
C PHE A 13 12.90 10.47 -9.16
N SER A 14 13.56 9.33 -9.37
CA SER A 14 13.01 8.25 -10.19
C SER A 14 11.88 7.55 -9.45
N ILE A 15 10.72 7.39 -10.10
CA ILE A 15 9.52 6.82 -9.47
C ILE A 15 9.22 5.45 -10.05
N SER A 16 9.03 4.46 -9.17
CA SER A 16 8.45 3.16 -9.50
C SER A 16 7.17 2.95 -8.71
N ILE A 17 6.09 2.61 -9.40
CA ILE A 17 4.79 2.31 -8.83
C ILE A 17 4.62 0.81 -8.80
N ILE A 18 4.73 0.23 -7.60
CA ILE A 18 4.38 -1.17 -7.38
C ILE A 18 2.89 -1.23 -7.05
N HIS A 19 2.14 -2.06 -7.78
CA HIS A 19 0.69 -2.15 -7.64
C HIS A 19 0.19 -3.59 -7.75
N THR A 20 -0.99 -3.86 -7.19
CA THR A 20 -1.67 -5.15 -7.33
C THR A 20 -2.29 -5.32 -8.72
N GLN A 21 -2.72 -6.54 -9.06
CA GLN A 21 -3.42 -6.80 -10.32
C GLN A 21 -4.87 -6.33 -10.26
N PHE A 22 -5.53 -6.52 -9.12
CA PHE A 22 -6.93 -6.15 -8.88
C PHE A 22 -7.22 -4.66 -9.06
N ASN A 23 -6.27 -3.77 -8.77
CA ASN A 23 -6.43 -2.32 -8.90
C ASN A 23 -5.28 -1.69 -9.69
N ALA A 24 -5.01 -2.23 -10.88
CA ALA A 24 -3.91 -1.77 -11.72
C ALA A 24 -4.17 -0.36 -12.29
N PRO A 25 -3.26 0.62 -12.08
CA PRO A 25 -3.34 1.93 -12.73
C PRO A 25 -3.06 1.82 -14.22
N CYS A 26 -3.50 2.80 -15.02
CA CYS A 26 -3.16 2.87 -16.44
C CYS A 26 -1.78 3.54 -16.64
N PRO A 27 -0.74 2.82 -17.11
CA PRO A 27 0.61 3.40 -17.25
C PRO A 27 0.68 4.54 -18.26
N ARG A 28 -0.21 4.54 -19.27
CA ARG A 28 -0.25 5.59 -20.32
C ARG A 28 -0.50 6.99 -19.76
N ASN A 29 -1.11 7.12 -18.59
CA ASN A 29 -1.39 8.41 -17.96
C ASN A 29 -0.16 8.98 -17.24
N HIS A 30 0.88 8.18 -17.02
CA HIS A 30 2.09 8.55 -16.30
C HIS A 30 3.33 7.89 -16.93
N PRO A 31 3.68 8.24 -18.19
CA PRO A 31 4.75 7.57 -18.92
C PRO A 31 6.14 7.70 -18.28
N ASP A 32 6.33 8.70 -17.41
CA ASP A 32 7.59 8.93 -16.70
C ASP A 32 7.82 7.96 -15.52
N PHE A 33 6.84 7.14 -15.16
CA PHE A 33 6.95 6.19 -14.06
C PHE A 33 7.14 4.77 -14.59
N ASN A 34 7.88 3.98 -13.81
CA ASN A 34 7.95 2.54 -14.03
C ASN A 34 6.83 1.83 -13.24
N PHE A 35 5.97 1.06 -13.92
CA PHE A 35 4.88 0.33 -13.29
C PHE A 35 5.24 -1.15 -13.14
N ILE A 36 5.10 -1.67 -11.92
CA ILE A 36 5.46 -3.04 -11.57
C ILE A 36 4.25 -3.71 -10.92
N ALA A 37 3.65 -4.67 -11.61
CA ALA A 37 2.60 -5.47 -11.04
C ALA A 37 3.15 -6.53 -10.07
N VAL A 38 2.52 -6.67 -8.91
CA VAL A 38 2.71 -7.80 -7.99
C VAL A 38 1.45 -8.67 -7.98
N PRO A 39 1.60 -10.00 -8.00
CA PRO A 39 0.46 -10.90 -7.84
C PRO A 39 -0.16 -10.69 -6.45
N ASP A 40 -1.48 -10.52 -6.41
CA ASP A 40 -2.26 -10.35 -5.17
C ASP A 40 -2.98 -11.62 -4.74
N GLY A 41 -3.01 -12.65 -5.58
CA GLY A 41 -3.57 -13.96 -5.25
C GLY A 41 -5.03 -13.90 -4.77
N LEU A 42 -5.76 -12.86 -5.17
CA LEU A 42 -7.15 -12.69 -4.74
C LEU A 42 -8.04 -13.67 -5.50
N PRO A 43 -8.86 -14.46 -4.80
CA PRO A 43 -9.80 -15.34 -5.47
C PRO A 43 -10.99 -14.57 -6.03
N ASP A 44 -11.50 -14.99 -7.19
CA ASP A 44 -12.58 -14.29 -7.91
C ASP A 44 -13.85 -14.07 -7.07
N HIS A 45 -14.19 -15.03 -6.21
CA HIS A 45 -15.35 -14.92 -5.33
C HIS A 45 -15.18 -13.80 -4.29
N LEU A 46 -13.95 -13.56 -3.82
CA LEU A 46 -13.67 -12.49 -2.87
C LEU A 46 -13.73 -11.13 -3.57
N ILE A 47 -13.18 -11.04 -4.79
CA ILE A 47 -13.31 -9.84 -5.64
C ILE A 47 -14.79 -9.51 -5.87
N SER A 48 -15.57 -10.52 -6.29
CA SER A 48 -16.99 -10.37 -6.61
C SER A 48 -17.84 -10.02 -5.38
N SER A 49 -17.39 -10.38 -4.18
CA SER A 49 -18.10 -10.06 -2.93
C SER A 49 -18.15 -8.56 -2.61
N GLY A 50 -17.20 -7.77 -3.14
CA GLY A 50 -17.06 -6.36 -2.80
C GLY A 50 -16.71 -6.10 -1.33
N ASN A 51 -16.35 -7.14 -0.55
CA ASN A 51 -15.98 -7.00 0.85
C ASN A 51 -14.58 -6.36 0.97
N ILE A 52 -14.54 -5.03 0.94
CA ILE A 52 -13.31 -4.24 0.94
C ILE A 52 -12.37 -4.59 2.10
N PRO A 53 -12.83 -4.72 3.37
CA PRO A 53 -11.96 -5.16 4.46
C PRO A 53 -11.29 -6.52 4.20
N ALA A 54 -12.05 -7.52 3.75
CA ALA A 54 -11.53 -8.85 3.46
C ALA A 54 -10.53 -8.84 2.29
N ILE A 55 -10.83 -8.06 1.24
CA ILE A 55 -9.92 -7.85 0.10
C ILE A 55 -8.61 -7.22 0.57
N LEU A 56 -8.66 -6.15 1.38
CA LEU A 56 -7.46 -5.47 1.87
C LEU A 56 -6.59 -6.38 2.74
N LEU A 57 -7.21 -7.18 3.61
CA LEU A 57 -6.49 -8.17 4.43
C LEU A 57 -5.79 -9.21 3.55
N ALA A 58 -6.50 -9.75 2.54
CA ALA A 58 -5.96 -10.73 1.62
C ALA A 58 -4.82 -10.15 0.77
N VAL A 59 -4.96 -8.93 0.23
CA VAL A 59 -3.88 -8.23 -0.51
C VAL A 59 -2.64 -8.10 0.36
N ASN A 60 -2.79 -7.61 1.59
CA ASN A 60 -1.65 -7.43 2.48
C ASN A 60 -0.96 -8.77 2.81
N ALA A 61 -1.73 -9.82 3.07
CA ALA A 61 -1.17 -11.15 3.31
C ALA A 61 -0.43 -11.70 2.08
N ASN A 62 -1.06 -11.66 0.92
CA ASN A 62 -0.58 -12.32 -0.30
C ASN A 62 0.55 -11.56 -0.99
N CYS A 63 0.50 -10.22 -1.01
CA CYS A 63 1.49 -9.40 -1.70
C CYS A 63 2.79 -9.22 -0.91
N HIS A 64 2.88 -9.59 0.37
CA HIS A 64 4.07 -9.33 1.18
C HIS A 64 5.35 -9.92 0.57
N THR A 65 5.35 -11.21 0.26
CA THR A 65 6.52 -11.90 -0.34
C THR A 65 6.80 -11.38 -1.75
N PRO A 66 5.82 -11.33 -2.68
CA PRO A 66 6.05 -10.76 -4.00
C PRO A 66 6.57 -9.32 -3.98
N LEU A 67 6.07 -8.47 -3.08
CA LEU A 67 6.53 -7.10 -2.92
C LEU A 67 8.00 -7.08 -2.47
N LYS A 68 8.34 -7.87 -1.45
CA LYS A 68 9.72 -7.98 -0.95
C LYS A 68 10.68 -8.40 -2.04
N ASP A 69 10.34 -9.44 -2.79
CA ASP A 69 11.18 -9.98 -3.85
C ASP A 69 11.38 -8.95 -4.97
N ARG A 70 10.33 -8.22 -5.36
CA ARG A 70 10.42 -7.15 -6.35
C ARG A 70 11.32 -6.01 -5.89
N VAL A 71 11.17 -5.53 -4.65
CA VAL A 71 12.03 -4.46 -4.13
C VAL A 71 13.48 -4.93 -4.02
N ALA A 72 13.71 -6.15 -3.53
CA ALA A 72 15.05 -6.73 -3.45
C ALA A 72 15.71 -6.85 -4.84
N GLN A 73 14.96 -7.28 -5.85
CA GLN A 73 15.41 -7.33 -7.24
C GLN A 73 15.79 -5.94 -7.76
N MET A 74 14.97 -4.92 -7.47
CA MET A 74 15.28 -3.54 -7.87
C MET A 74 16.61 -3.06 -7.26
N MET A 75 16.86 -3.37 -5.98
CA MET A 75 18.09 -2.99 -5.27
C MET A 75 19.36 -3.69 -5.80
N GLN A 76 19.23 -4.82 -6.49
CA GLN A 76 20.36 -5.55 -7.09
C GLN A 76 20.76 -5.00 -8.45
N SER A 77 19.99 -4.09 -9.05
CA SER A 77 20.29 -3.53 -10.37
C SER A 77 21.53 -2.63 -10.32
N GLU A 78 22.55 -2.94 -11.12
CA GLU A 78 23.82 -2.18 -11.22
C GLU A 78 23.69 -0.79 -11.85
N LYS A 79 22.46 -0.29 -12.07
CA LYS A 79 22.26 1.05 -12.61
C LYS A 79 22.74 2.11 -11.58
N PRO A 80 23.38 3.21 -12.01
CA PRO A 80 23.85 4.27 -11.11
C PRO A 80 22.76 4.86 -10.18
N ASN A 81 21.49 4.78 -10.58
CA ASN A 81 20.31 5.19 -9.81
C ASN A 81 19.51 4.01 -9.22
N GLY A 82 20.09 2.81 -9.15
CA GLY A 82 19.40 1.55 -8.86
C GLY A 82 19.05 1.30 -7.39
N LYS A 83 19.52 2.15 -6.46
CA LYS A 83 19.25 1.97 -5.03
C LYS A 83 17.90 2.58 -4.66
N VAL A 84 16.96 1.72 -4.26
CA VAL A 84 15.68 2.15 -3.69
C VAL A 84 15.96 2.98 -2.43
N SER A 85 15.60 4.27 -2.47
CA SER A 85 15.92 5.23 -1.40
C SER A 85 14.84 5.32 -0.33
N CYS A 86 13.58 5.05 -0.69
CA CYS A 86 12.43 5.10 0.21
C CYS A 86 11.26 4.31 -0.37
N ILE A 87 10.44 3.70 0.49
CA ILE A 87 9.14 3.16 0.13
C ILE A 87 8.05 4.09 0.67
N ILE A 88 7.25 4.68 -0.23
CA ILE A 88 6.05 5.43 0.16
C ILE A 88 4.84 4.54 -0.12
N TYR A 89 4.00 4.32 0.90
CA TYR A 89 2.87 3.40 0.80
C TYR A 89 1.59 4.04 1.35
N ASP A 90 0.45 3.64 0.81
CA ASP A 90 -0.86 4.02 1.36
C ASP A 90 -1.09 3.31 2.71
N GLU A 91 -1.74 3.97 3.67
CA GLU A 91 -2.01 3.41 5.00
C GLU A 91 -2.70 2.03 4.98
N TYR A 92 -3.50 1.73 3.95
CA TYR A 92 -4.14 0.43 3.82
C TYR A 92 -3.20 -0.66 3.29
N MET A 93 -2.05 -0.30 2.73
CA MET A 93 -1.00 -1.22 2.24
C MET A 93 0.12 -1.40 3.28
N TYR A 94 -0.27 -1.53 4.55
CA TYR A 94 0.62 -1.49 5.71
C TYR A 94 1.75 -2.55 5.69
N ARG A 95 1.58 -3.66 4.96
CA ARG A 95 2.65 -4.67 4.81
C ARG A 95 3.90 -4.15 4.09
N ALA A 96 3.79 -3.06 3.34
CA ALA A 96 4.94 -2.40 2.73
C ALA A 96 5.95 -1.90 3.78
N GLU A 97 5.50 -1.52 4.99
CA GLU A 97 6.38 -1.12 6.09
C GLU A 97 7.31 -2.26 6.52
N SER A 98 6.74 -3.45 6.72
CA SER A 98 7.50 -4.67 7.07
C SER A 98 8.53 -5.01 6.01
N VAL A 99 8.17 -4.87 4.72
CA VAL A 99 9.10 -5.06 3.61
C VAL A 99 10.25 -4.06 3.69
N ALA A 100 9.95 -2.76 3.82
CA ALA A 100 10.95 -1.70 3.93
C ALA A 100 11.91 -1.96 5.11
N TYR A 101 11.36 -2.30 6.28
CA TYR A 101 12.12 -2.65 7.48
C TYR A 101 13.06 -3.83 7.23
N SER A 102 12.55 -4.92 6.63
CA SER A 102 13.36 -6.11 6.35
C SER A 102 14.51 -5.86 5.37
N LEU A 103 14.34 -4.89 4.46
CA LEU A 103 15.34 -4.48 3.48
C LEU A 103 16.19 -3.29 3.94
N ARG A 104 15.97 -2.79 5.16
CA ARG A 104 16.66 -1.63 5.75
C ARG A 104 16.53 -0.36 4.89
N ILE A 105 15.34 -0.13 4.35
CA ILE A 105 14.98 1.04 3.55
C ILE A 105 14.05 1.94 4.38
N PRO A 106 14.23 3.27 4.36
CA PRO A 106 13.25 4.19 4.92
C PRO A 106 11.86 3.97 4.32
N SER A 107 10.81 4.21 5.11
CA SER A 107 9.44 4.21 4.59
C SER A 107 8.63 5.38 5.12
N ILE A 108 7.67 5.81 4.31
CA ILE A 108 6.72 6.87 4.62
C ILE A 108 5.32 6.35 4.37
N MET A 109 4.49 6.33 5.42
CA MET A 109 3.06 6.07 5.29
C MET A 109 2.35 7.34 4.80
N LEU A 110 1.60 7.24 3.70
CA LEU A 110 0.71 8.29 3.22
C LEU A 110 -0.73 7.94 3.61
N ARG A 111 -1.38 8.85 4.33
CA ARG A 111 -2.81 8.78 4.58
C ARG A 111 -3.54 9.57 3.50
N THR A 112 -4.42 8.88 2.79
CA THR A 112 -5.27 9.47 1.75
C THR A 112 -6.69 9.76 2.26
N ASN A 113 -6.97 9.41 3.51
CA ASN A 113 -8.24 9.66 4.19
C ASN A 113 -8.31 11.08 4.79
N THR A 114 -9.49 11.45 5.29
CA THR A 114 -9.68 12.73 5.98
C THR A 114 -9.19 12.66 7.42
N VAL A 115 -8.82 13.81 7.99
CA VAL A 115 -8.47 13.92 9.41
C VAL A 115 -9.60 13.40 10.31
N SER A 116 -10.86 13.68 9.96
CA SER A 116 -12.03 13.19 10.70
C SER A 116 -12.11 11.66 10.70
N THR A 117 -11.84 11.02 9.55
CA THR A 117 -11.81 9.54 9.45
C THR A 117 -10.71 8.95 10.34
N PHE A 118 -9.54 9.58 10.37
CA PHE A 118 -8.44 9.16 11.23
C PHE A 118 -8.80 9.24 12.73
N LEU A 119 -9.35 10.37 13.17
CA LEU A 119 -9.77 10.56 14.56
C LEU A 119 -10.91 9.62 14.96
N ALA A 120 -11.88 9.43 14.07
CA ALA A 120 -12.99 8.51 14.31
C ALA A 120 -12.49 7.07 14.47
N ARG A 121 -11.50 6.64 13.67
CA ARG A 121 -10.91 5.30 13.78
C ARG A 121 -10.26 5.09 15.15
N ASP A 122 -9.49 6.07 15.63
CA ASP A 122 -8.90 6.01 16.97
C ASP A 122 -9.96 5.86 18.06
N PHE A 123 -11.02 6.67 17.98
CA PHE A 123 -12.13 6.59 18.94
C PHE A 123 -12.85 5.25 18.89
N VAL A 124 -13.16 4.73 17.69
CA VAL A 124 -13.78 3.41 17.53
C VAL A 124 -12.91 2.30 18.11
N LEU A 125 -11.60 2.34 17.90
CA LEU A 125 -10.68 1.34 18.48
C LEU A 125 -10.72 1.38 20.02
N ARG A 126 -10.72 2.58 20.62
CA ARG A 126 -10.89 2.72 22.08
C ARG A 126 -12.21 2.15 22.57
N LEU A 127 -13.32 2.42 21.88
CA LEU A 127 -14.62 1.85 22.24
C LEU A 127 -14.63 0.32 22.16
N ILE A 128 -13.92 -0.28 21.20
CA ILE A 128 -13.75 -1.73 21.10
C ILE A 128 -12.95 -2.25 22.30
N ASP A 129 -11.82 -1.62 22.63
CA ASP A 129 -10.97 -2.00 23.76
C ASP A 129 -11.71 -1.88 25.10
N GLU A 130 -12.60 -0.89 25.23
CA GLU A 130 -13.48 -0.68 26.38
C GLU A 130 -14.71 -1.63 26.40
N GLY A 131 -14.86 -2.50 25.40
CA GLY A 131 -15.97 -3.45 25.30
C GLY A 131 -17.33 -2.81 24.99
N GLN A 132 -17.34 -1.55 24.52
CA GLN A 132 -18.55 -0.82 24.15
C GLN A 132 -19.03 -1.16 22.73
N ILE A 133 -18.20 -1.83 21.93
CA ILE A 133 -18.54 -2.33 20.60
C ILE A 133 -18.36 -3.87 20.57
N PRO A 134 -19.35 -4.63 20.06
CA PRO A 134 -20.62 -4.17 19.50
C PRO A 134 -21.53 -3.56 20.58
N LEU A 135 -22.29 -2.52 20.20
CA LEU A 135 -23.22 -1.86 21.12
C LEU A 135 -24.18 -2.90 21.68
N GLN A 136 -24.18 -3.07 23.01
CA GLN A 136 -25.13 -3.95 23.67
C GLN A 136 -26.48 -3.22 23.79
N GLY A 137 -27.41 -3.53 22.89
CA GLY A 137 -28.78 -3.00 22.95
C GLY A 137 -29.66 -3.58 21.84
N ASN A 138 -30.85 -4.07 22.20
CA ASN A 138 -31.92 -4.37 21.26
C ASN A 138 -32.47 -3.04 20.73
N PHE A 139 -32.34 -2.81 19.42
CA PHE A 139 -33.12 -1.80 18.70
C PHE A 139 -34.50 -2.35 18.36
#